data_AF-A0A925XBZ5-F1
#
_entry.id   AF-A0A925XBZ5-F1
#
_cell.length_a   1.000
_cell.length_b   1.000
_cell.length_c   1.000
_cell.angle_alpha   90.00
_cell.angle_beta   90.00
_cell.angle_gamma   90.00
#
_symmetry.space_group_name_H-M   'P 1'
#
loop_
_entity.id
_entity.type
_entity.pdbx_description
1 polymer ?
#
loop_
_entity_poly.entity_id
_entity_poly.type
_entity_poly.pdbx_seq_one_letter_code
_entity_poly.pdbx_strand_id
1 'polypeptide(L)'
;MVRNWYNFTWLSGDGLVEQAIHTVDWLQWVMKDAPPARCTAVGGRQIPAHGGNIFDHIEVNYEWENGTRGFMAQRQIPGCHNENSLYVHGTKGTATIRGGGDTGVSIEGANPWKYEGPKSRDMYQIEHDEFFDSIRTGKPINDGDRMVKSTLAGIMGRMAGYTGQQISWDKALNSKDVLVPEITGWDTKVDVAPMAQPGTTPFI
;
A
#
# COMPACT_ATOMS: atom_id res chain seq x y z
N MET A 1 -14.57 8.49 -17.24
CA MET A 1 -13.52 8.19 -16.26
C MET A 1 -14.08 7.83 -14.88
N VAL A 2 -14.89 8.68 -14.22
CA VAL A 2 -15.35 8.45 -12.83
C VAL A 2 -15.99 7.07 -12.56
N ARG A 3 -16.82 6.54 -13.47
CA ARG A 3 -17.42 5.19 -13.31
C ARG A 3 -16.40 4.04 -13.30
N ASN A 4 -15.19 4.29 -13.82
CA ASN A 4 -14.10 3.32 -13.91
C ASN A 4 -12.82 3.89 -13.29
N TRP A 5 -12.96 4.77 -12.29
CA TRP A 5 -11.89 5.61 -11.72
C TRP A 5 -10.66 4.79 -11.30
N TYR A 6 -10.89 3.58 -10.83
CA TYR A 6 -9.90 2.62 -10.40
C TYR A 6 -8.75 2.44 -11.40
N ASN A 7 -9.07 2.43 -12.69
CA ASN A 7 -8.13 2.08 -13.75
C ASN A 7 -7.19 3.23 -14.16
N PHE A 8 -7.28 4.39 -13.50
CA PHE A 8 -6.55 5.60 -13.86
C PHE A 8 -5.64 6.07 -12.72
N THR A 9 -4.35 6.25 -13.00
CA THR A 9 -3.35 6.67 -12.01
C THR A 9 -3.69 7.98 -11.32
N TRP A 10 -4.27 8.94 -12.04
CA TRP A 10 -4.66 10.23 -11.46
C TRP A 10 -5.85 10.18 -10.51
N LEU A 11 -6.62 9.08 -10.52
CA LEU A 11 -7.79 8.89 -9.65
C LEU A 11 -7.54 7.91 -8.52
N SER A 12 -6.92 6.76 -8.82
CA SER A 12 -6.66 5.71 -7.82
C SER A 12 -5.22 5.70 -7.33
N GLY A 13 -4.29 6.16 -8.16
CA GLY A 13 -2.88 6.02 -7.87
C GLY A 13 -2.31 4.63 -8.08
N ASP A 14 -3.02 3.67 -8.71
CA ASP A 14 -2.64 2.25 -8.90
C ASP A 14 -3.13 1.30 -7.79
N GLY A 15 -3.16 0.00 -8.06
CA GLY A 15 -3.59 -1.03 -7.12
C GLY A 15 -2.68 -1.15 -5.89
N LEU A 16 -1.38 -0.82 -6.02
CA LEU A 16 -0.48 -0.74 -4.87
C LEU A 16 -0.90 0.34 -3.86
N VAL A 17 -1.25 1.54 -4.34
CA VAL A 17 -1.58 2.69 -3.50
C VAL A 17 -3.01 2.65 -3.00
N GLU A 18 -3.93 2.04 -3.76
CA GLU A 18 -5.35 2.05 -3.44
C GLU A 18 -5.80 0.79 -2.68
N GLN A 19 -5.45 -0.43 -3.12
CA GLN A 19 -5.87 -1.67 -2.44
C GLN A 19 -4.80 -2.16 -1.48
N ALA A 20 -3.57 -2.23 -1.97
CA ALA A 20 -2.49 -2.91 -1.29
C ALA A 20 -1.87 -2.07 -0.16
N ILE A 21 -2.29 -0.81 -0.02
CA ILE A 21 -1.90 0.08 1.06
C ILE A 21 -2.17 -0.54 2.43
N HIS A 22 -3.25 -1.31 2.57
CA HIS A 22 -3.54 -2.03 3.81
C HIS A 22 -2.46 -3.05 4.20
N THR A 23 -1.83 -3.71 3.23
CA THR A 23 -0.71 -4.62 3.50
C THR A 23 0.60 -3.84 3.71
N VAL A 24 0.75 -2.69 3.05
CA VAL A 24 1.85 -1.75 3.35
C VAL A 24 1.73 -1.24 4.79
N ASP A 25 0.53 -0.95 5.29
CA ASP A 25 0.30 -0.56 6.69
C ASP A 25 0.82 -1.63 7.66
N TRP A 26 0.51 -2.91 7.43
CA TRP A 26 1.03 -3.99 8.27
C TRP A 26 2.56 -4.09 8.22
N LEU A 27 3.15 -3.92 7.04
CA LEU A 27 4.60 -3.91 6.87
C LEU A 27 5.24 -2.77 7.70
N GLN A 28 4.64 -1.57 7.63
CA GLN A 28 5.07 -0.41 8.41
C GLN A 28 4.90 -0.65 9.92
N TRP A 29 3.79 -1.24 10.36
CA TRP A 29 3.56 -1.57 11.77
C TRP A 29 4.59 -2.54 12.34
N VAL A 30 4.94 -3.59 11.58
CA VAL A 30 6.00 -4.54 11.97
C VAL A 30 7.34 -3.83 12.15
N MET A 31 7.58 -2.80 11.35
CA MET A 31 8.77 -1.95 11.42
C MET A 31 8.61 -0.76 12.37
N LYS A 32 7.59 -0.79 13.26
CA LYS A 32 7.30 0.24 14.26
C LYS A 32 7.12 1.62 13.66
N ASP A 33 6.44 1.67 12.51
CA ASP A 33 6.17 2.88 11.72
C ASP A 33 7.44 3.61 11.25
N ALA A 34 8.60 2.94 11.29
CA ALA A 34 9.82 3.48 10.71
C ALA A 34 9.69 3.49 9.18
N PRO A 35 9.99 4.61 8.51
CA PRO A 35 9.99 4.64 7.05
C PRO A 35 11.11 3.73 6.49
N PRO A 36 10.89 3.05 5.36
CA PRO A 36 11.98 2.39 4.64
C PRO A 36 12.97 3.44 4.14
N ALA A 37 14.26 3.12 4.16
CA ALA A 37 15.30 4.02 3.65
C ALA A 37 15.22 4.15 2.12
N ARG A 38 14.93 3.02 1.46
CA ARG A 38 14.86 2.89 -0.01
C ARG A 38 14.03 1.68 -0.44
N CYS A 39 13.63 1.66 -1.70
CA CYS A 39 13.02 0.50 -2.32
C CYS A 39 13.37 0.38 -3.81
N THR A 40 13.21 -0.83 -4.34
CA THR A 40 13.16 -1.15 -5.77
C THR A 40 11.91 -1.94 -6.04
N ALA A 41 11.37 -1.88 -7.25
CA ALA A 41 10.18 -2.66 -7.58
C ALA A 41 10.19 -3.13 -9.03
N VAL A 42 9.42 -4.19 -9.28
CA VAL A 42 9.07 -4.69 -10.61
C VAL A 42 7.57 -4.67 -10.76
N GLY A 43 7.07 -4.53 -11.98
CA GLY A 43 5.64 -4.55 -12.22
C GLY A 43 5.32 -4.24 -13.68
N GLY A 44 4.04 -4.29 -14.00
CA GLY A 44 3.55 -3.96 -15.31
C GLY A 44 2.08 -4.33 -15.46
N ARG A 45 1.67 -4.48 -16.72
CA ARG A 45 0.34 -4.97 -17.06
C ARG A 45 0.43 -6.11 -18.05
N GLN A 46 -0.16 -7.25 -17.70
CA GLN A 46 -0.25 -8.41 -18.57
C GLN A 46 -1.60 -8.50 -19.28
N ILE A 47 -2.70 -8.18 -18.59
CA ILE A 47 -4.05 -8.18 -19.16
C ILE A 47 -4.40 -6.77 -19.67
N PRO A 48 -4.67 -6.59 -20.98
CA PRO A 48 -5.07 -5.29 -21.51
C PRO A 48 -6.33 -4.75 -20.83
N ALA A 49 -6.26 -3.50 -20.36
CA ALA A 49 -7.40 -2.77 -19.81
C ALA A 49 -7.64 -1.52 -20.68
N HIS A 50 -8.72 -1.53 -21.47
CA HIS A 50 -9.00 -0.43 -22.40
C HIS A 50 -9.21 0.89 -21.66
N GLY A 51 -8.38 1.89 -22.00
CA GLY A 51 -8.44 3.23 -21.46
C GLY A 51 -7.75 3.42 -20.10
N GLY A 52 -7.37 2.36 -19.39
CA GLY A 52 -6.66 2.48 -18.10
C GLY A 52 -5.15 2.53 -18.24
N ASN A 53 -4.43 3.08 -17.26
CA ASN A 53 -2.98 3.23 -17.30
C ASN A 53 -2.24 2.76 -16.03
N ILE A 54 -2.93 2.10 -15.09
CA ILE A 54 -2.32 1.43 -13.92
C ILE A 54 -1.59 0.13 -14.32
N PHE A 55 -0.84 -0.47 -13.40
CA PHE A 55 -0.32 -1.84 -13.50
C PHE A 55 -1.38 -2.84 -12.99
N ASP A 56 -1.32 -4.10 -13.42
CA ASP A 56 -2.14 -5.18 -12.85
C ASP A 56 -1.35 -6.06 -11.88
N HIS A 57 -0.04 -5.83 -11.76
CA HIS A 57 0.82 -6.40 -10.73
C HIS A 57 2.03 -5.51 -10.43
N ILE A 58 2.39 -5.41 -9.15
CA ILE A 58 3.61 -4.75 -8.65
C ILE A 58 4.19 -5.56 -7.50
N GLU A 59 5.51 -5.76 -7.50
CA GLU A 59 6.25 -6.30 -6.36
C GLU A 59 7.35 -5.32 -5.93
N VAL A 60 7.29 -4.89 -4.67
CA VAL A 60 8.19 -3.91 -4.07
C VAL A 60 9.12 -4.59 -3.07
N ASN A 61 10.39 -4.24 -3.14
CA ASN A 61 11.45 -4.63 -2.21
C ASN A 61 11.85 -3.40 -1.39
N TYR A 62 11.34 -3.27 -0.18
CA TYR A 62 11.70 -2.22 0.78
C TYR A 62 12.95 -2.62 1.58
N GLU A 63 13.79 -1.64 1.90
CA GLU A 63 14.97 -1.81 2.74
C GLU A 63 15.02 -0.71 3.81
N TRP A 64 15.17 -1.10 5.08
CA TRP A 64 15.35 -0.19 6.21
C TRP A 64 16.83 0.00 6.54
N GLU A 65 17.15 1.07 7.27
CA GLU A 65 18.52 1.42 7.70
C GLU A 65 19.25 0.28 8.44
N ASN A 66 18.52 -0.55 9.17
CA ASN A 66 19.09 -1.70 9.89
C ASN A 66 19.34 -2.93 9.00
N GLY A 67 19.15 -2.82 7.68
CA GLY A 67 19.31 -3.90 6.72
C GLY A 67 18.11 -4.85 6.61
N THR A 68 17.04 -4.63 7.37
CA THR A 68 15.80 -5.42 7.25
C THR A 68 15.17 -5.18 5.89
N ARG A 69 14.58 -6.24 5.32
CA ARG A 69 13.90 -6.19 4.02
C ARG A 69 12.45 -6.60 4.16
N GLY A 70 11.61 -5.90 3.42
CA GLY A 70 10.17 -6.16 3.31
C GLY A 70 9.80 -6.34 1.85
N PHE A 71 9.09 -7.42 1.55
CA PHE A 71 8.63 -7.74 0.21
C PHE A 71 7.11 -7.56 0.17
N MET A 72 6.63 -6.75 -0.75
CA MET A 72 5.22 -6.47 -0.91
C MET A 72 4.81 -6.75 -2.35
N ALA A 73 4.01 -7.80 -2.54
CA ALA A 73 3.45 -8.18 -3.82
C ALA A 73 1.95 -7.88 -3.89
N GLN A 74 1.51 -7.23 -4.97
CA GLN A 74 0.12 -7.02 -5.31
C GLN A 74 -0.14 -7.54 -6.74
N ARG A 75 -1.28 -8.21 -6.92
CA ARG A 75 -1.76 -8.67 -8.23
C ARG A 75 -3.28 -8.58 -8.32
N GLN A 76 -3.77 -8.12 -9.46
CA GLN A 76 -5.19 -8.01 -9.81
C GLN A 76 -5.47 -8.71 -11.14
N ILE A 77 -5.13 -10.00 -11.18
CA ILE A 77 -5.31 -10.85 -12.35
C ILE A 77 -6.29 -11.96 -11.97
N PRO A 78 -7.52 -11.99 -12.54
CA PRO A 78 -8.50 -13.03 -12.25
C PRO A 78 -7.98 -14.44 -12.56
N GLY A 79 -8.41 -15.42 -11.77
CA GLY A 79 -8.03 -16.83 -11.95
C GLY A 79 -6.66 -17.21 -11.39
N CYS A 80 -5.93 -16.28 -10.78
CA CYS A 80 -4.70 -16.57 -10.03
C CYS A 80 -4.99 -16.94 -8.57
N HIS A 81 -3.97 -17.45 -7.87
CA HIS A 81 -4.00 -17.61 -6.41
C HIS A 81 -4.33 -16.27 -5.73
N ASN A 82 -5.28 -16.29 -4.79
CA ASN A 82 -5.67 -15.13 -4.00
C ASN A 82 -5.11 -15.25 -2.59
N GLU A 83 -4.44 -14.20 -2.15
CA GLU A 83 -3.91 -14.10 -0.81
C GLU A 83 -3.87 -12.64 -0.39
N ASN A 84 -4.26 -12.37 0.85
CA ASN A 84 -3.99 -11.13 1.55
C ASN A 84 -3.42 -11.56 2.90
N SER A 85 -2.09 -11.62 3.01
CA SER A 85 -1.40 -12.09 4.19
C SER A 85 -0.10 -11.33 4.36
N LEU A 86 0.36 -11.18 5.60
CA LEU A 86 1.72 -10.77 5.93
C LEU A 86 2.41 -11.89 6.72
N TYR A 87 3.63 -12.21 6.29
CA TYR A 87 4.51 -13.13 6.98
C TYR A 87 5.73 -12.36 7.50
N VAL A 88 6.06 -12.56 8.77
CA VAL A 88 7.19 -11.89 9.42
C VAL A 88 8.13 -12.96 9.93
N HIS A 89 9.37 -12.96 9.46
CA HIS A 89 10.38 -13.92 9.88
C HIS A 89 11.43 -13.24 10.75
N GLY A 90 11.59 -13.73 11.97
CA GLY A 90 12.64 -13.29 12.89
C GLY A 90 13.54 -14.45 13.32
N THR A 91 14.63 -14.14 14.01
CA THR A 91 15.60 -15.16 14.46
C THR A 91 15.06 -16.09 15.55
N LYS A 92 13.92 -15.75 16.18
CA LYS A 92 13.31 -16.51 17.29
C LYS A 92 11.90 -17.01 16.99
N GLY A 93 11.37 -16.75 15.80
CA GLY A 93 9.99 -17.09 15.48
C GLY A 93 9.48 -16.46 14.21
N THR A 94 8.27 -16.83 13.84
CA THR A 94 7.55 -16.34 12.66
C THR A 94 6.19 -15.82 13.10
N ALA A 95 5.82 -14.63 12.64
CA ALA A 95 4.45 -14.14 12.75
C ALA A 95 3.71 -14.30 11.43
N THR A 96 2.41 -14.57 11.51
CA THR A 96 1.50 -14.57 10.36
C THR A 96 0.32 -13.68 10.69
N ILE A 97 -0.07 -12.84 9.73
CA ILE A 97 -1.30 -12.05 9.73
C ILE A 97 -2.04 -12.44 8.45
N ARG A 98 -3.30 -12.87 8.54
CA ARG A 98 -4.13 -13.20 7.38
C ARG A 98 -5.31 -12.23 7.30
N GLY A 99 -5.59 -11.73 6.10
CA GLY A 99 -6.75 -10.91 5.80
C GLY A 99 -8.04 -11.72 5.84
N GLY A 100 -9.15 -11.05 6.21
CA GLY A 100 -10.49 -11.67 6.25
C GLY A 100 -11.05 -11.95 7.64
N GLY A 101 -10.47 -11.39 8.72
CA GLY A 101 -11.03 -11.40 10.07
C GLY A 101 -10.07 -11.92 11.14
N ASP A 102 -10.57 -12.13 12.36
CA ASP A 102 -9.77 -12.48 13.56
C ASP A 102 -9.11 -13.87 13.55
N THR A 103 -9.29 -14.62 12.46
CA THR A 103 -8.75 -15.97 12.32
C THR A 103 -7.45 -15.91 11.54
N GLY A 104 -6.31 -16.05 12.23
CA GLY A 104 -5.02 -16.28 11.57
C GLY A 104 -3.91 -15.30 11.93
N VAL A 105 -4.07 -14.52 13.01
CA VAL A 105 -2.97 -13.76 13.61
C VAL A 105 -2.27 -14.61 14.67
N SER A 106 -1.01 -14.96 14.43
CA SER A 106 -0.23 -15.80 15.34
C SER A 106 1.25 -15.52 15.26
N ILE A 107 1.96 -15.87 16.33
CA ILE A 107 3.41 -15.92 16.44
C ILE A 107 3.78 -17.35 16.86
N GLU A 108 4.67 -17.97 16.12
CA GLU A 108 5.25 -19.27 16.43
C GLU A 108 6.74 -19.10 16.77
N GLY A 109 7.30 -20.00 17.59
CA GLY A 109 8.73 -19.98 17.97
C GLY A 109 8.94 -19.89 19.47
N ALA A 110 9.95 -19.13 19.90
CA ALA A 110 10.39 -19.07 21.29
C ALA A 110 9.36 -18.46 22.25
N ASN A 111 8.55 -17.51 21.77
CA ASN A 111 7.47 -16.89 22.52
C ASN A 111 6.17 -17.01 21.71
N PRO A 112 5.53 -18.20 21.71
CA PRO A 112 4.34 -18.41 20.90
C PRO A 112 3.18 -17.57 21.43
N TRP A 113 2.41 -17.00 20.51
CA TRP A 113 1.21 -16.23 20.81
C TRP A 113 0.18 -16.44 19.71
N LYS A 114 -1.10 -16.40 20.06
CA LYS A 114 -2.19 -16.44 19.09
C LYS A 114 -3.25 -15.47 19.54
N TYR A 115 -3.87 -14.77 18.60
CA TYR A 115 -5.04 -13.97 18.93
C TYR A 115 -6.18 -14.90 19.38
N GLU A 116 -6.55 -14.77 20.65
CA GLU A 116 -7.67 -15.48 21.30
C GLU A 116 -8.79 -14.52 21.73
N GLY A 117 -8.72 -13.27 21.28
CA GLY A 117 -9.74 -12.28 21.57
C GLY A 117 -11.10 -12.67 20.99
N PRO A 118 -12.16 -11.90 21.31
CA PRO A 118 -13.47 -12.12 20.72
C PRO A 118 -13.32 -12.24 19.20
N LYS A 119 -14.06 -13.19 18.59
CA LYS A 119 -14.38 -13.08 17.17
C LYS A 119 -15.10 -11.74 17.05
N SER A 120 -14.37 -10.76 16.57
CA SER A 120 -14.69 -9.37 16.74
C SER A 120 -15.90 -9.05 15.91
N ARG A 121 -16.64 -8.04 16.40
CA ARG A 121 -17.55 -7.28 15.57
C ARG A 121 -16.79 -6.83 14.33
N ASP A 122 -17.50 -6.72 13.23
CA ASP A 122 -17.02 -6.12 11.99
C ASP A 122 -15.94 -5.04 12.24
N MET A 123 -14.74 -5.20 11.66
CA MET A 123 -13.60 -4.30 11.86
C MET A 123 -13.97 -2.84 11.57
N TYR A 124 -14.87 -2.62 10.60
CA TYR A 124 -15.38 -1.29 10.27
C TYR A 124 -16.23 -0.70 11.39
N GLN A 125 -16.98 -1.55 12.11
CA GLN A 125 -17.76 -1.12 13.26
C GLN A 125 -16.89 -0.72 14.43
N ILE A 126 -15.80 -1.45 14.69
CA ILE A 126 -14.84 -1.11 15.75
C ILE A 126 -14.20 0.24 15.47
N GLU A 127 -13.71 0.45 14.25
CA GLU A 127 -13.13 1.72 13.83
C GLU A 127 -14.12 2.88 14.03
N HIS A 128 -15.38 2.69 13.63
CA HIS A 128 -16.43 3.70 13.85
C HIS A 128 -16.76 3.93 15.33
N ASP A 129 -16.87 2.87 16.14
CA ASP A 129 -17.13 2.98 17.57
C ASP A 129 -16.02 3.80 18.25
N GLU A 130 -14.76 3.49 17.96
CA GLU A 130 -13.59 4.19 18.49
C GLU A 130 -13.52 5.65 17.98
N PHE A 131 -13.76 5.88 16.70
CA PHE A 131 -13.79 7.22 16.12
C PHE A 131 -14.86 8.09 16.79
N PHE A 132 -16.09 7.59 16.93
CA PHE A 132 -17.17 8.36 17.56
C PHE A 132 -16.95 8.57 19.07
N ASP A 133 -16.40 7.59 19.78
CA ASP A 133 -16.04 7.75 21.19
C ASP A 133 -14.94 8.81 21.37
N SER A 134 -13.92 8.80 20.51
CA SER A 134 -12.82 9.77 20.53
C SER A 134 -13.32 11.22 20.42
N ILE A 135 -14.35 11.44 19.58
CA ILE A 135 -15.00 12.75 19.42
C ILE A 135 -15.83 13.09 20.66
N ARG A 136 -16.70 12.19 21.09
CA ARG A 136 -17.69 12.46 22.16
C ARG A 136 -17.04 12.63 23.53
N THR A 137 -15.92 11.95 23.78
CA THR A 137 -15.18 12.06 25.04
C THR A 137 -14.14 13.18 25.03
N GLY A 138 -13.94 13.86 23.90
CA GLY A 138 -12.92 14.89 23.75
C GLY A 138 -11.49 14.35 23.76
N LYS A 139 -11.30 13.08 23.39
CA LYS A 139 -10.00 12.39 23.32
C LYS A 139 -9.75 11.94 21.87
N PRO A 140 -9.50 12.87 20.94
CA PRO A 140 -9.39 12.53 19.53
C PRO A 140 -8.23 11.56 19.27
N ILE A 141 -8.50 10.55 18.46
CA ILE A 141 -7.46 9.65 17.93
C ILE A 141 -6.72 10.41 16.82
N ASN A 142 -5.38 10.38 16.86
CA ASN A 142 -4.55 11.03 15.85
C ASN A 142 -3.50 10.06 15.33
N ASP A 143 -3.79 9.50 14.17
CA ASP A 143 -2.92 8.59 13.43
C ASP A 143 -2.19 9.26 12.26
N GLY A 144 -2.25 10.58 12.16
CA GLY A 144 -1.78 11.32 10.99
C GLY A 144 -0.34 11.00 10.63
N ASP A 145 0.57 10.98 11.62
CA ASP A 145 2.00 10.71 11.39
C ASP A 145 2.26 9.30 10.80
N ARG A 146 1.59 8.27 11.31
CA ARG A 146 1.74 6.91 10.75
C ARG A 146 1.08 6.76 9.38
N MET A 147 -0.10 7.36 9.20
CA MET A 147 -0.85 7.26 7.94
C MET A 147 -0.13 7.95 6.78
N VAL A 148 0.44 9.15 7.00
CA VAL A 148 1.18 9.85 5.93
C VAL A 148 2.45 9.11 5.54
N LYS A 149 3.13 8.46 6.51
CA LYS A 149 4.30 7.63 6.23
C LYS A 149 3.91 6.39 5.43
N SER A 150 2.86 5.67 5.82
CA SER A 150 2.43 4.50 5.06
C SER A 150 1.97 4.86 3.65
N THR A 151 1.23 5.96 3.51
CA THR A 151 0.82 6.51 2.20
C THR A 151 2.04 6.80 1.33
N LEU A 152 3.05 7.47 1.88
CA LEU A 152 4.29 7.75 1.13
C LEU A 152 5.06 6.46 0.79
N ALA A 153 5.07 5.45 1.65
CA ALA A 153 5.69 4.16 1.35
C ALA A 153 5.01 3.49 0.15
N GLY A 154 3.67 3.48 0.09
CA GLY A 154 2.91 2.98 -1.06
C GLY A 154 3.21 3.75 -2.35
N ILE A 155 3.21 5.09 -2.29
CA ILE A 155 3.55 5.97 -3.41
C ILE A 155 4.99 5.71 -3.89
N MET A 156 5.94 5.60 -2.96
CA MET A 156 7.35 5.31 -3.21
C MET A 156 7.53 3.96 -3.91
N GLY A 157 6.81 2.92 -3.47
CA GLY A 157 6.79 1.62 -4.15
C GLY A 157 6.29 1.71 -5.59
N ARG A 158 5.24 2.49 -5.85
CA ARG A 158 4.75 2.74 -7.21
C ARG A 158 5.76 3.49 -8.06
N MET A 159 6.38 4.54 -7.51
CA MET A 159 7.43 5.30 -8.20
C MET A 159 8.58 4.39 -8.63
N ALA A 160 9.03 3.51 -7.73
CA ALA A 160 10.05 2.52 -8.06
C ALA A 160 9.58 1.57 -9.16
N GLY A 161 8.33 1.09 -9.10
CA GLY A 161 7.77 0.16 -10.08
C GLY A 161 7.63 0.79 -11.47
N TYR A 162 7.16 2.04 -11.53
CA TYR A 162 6.88 2.75 -12.78
C TYR A 162 8.15 3.23 -13.50
N THR A 163 9.15 3.64 -12.72
CA THR A 163 10.41 4.15 -13.26
C THR A 163 11.45 3.05 -13.45
N GLY A 164 11.35 1.95 -12.71
CA GLY A 164 12.39 0.93 -12.61
C GLY A 164 13.63 1.36 -11.82
N GLN A 165 13.59 2.52 -11.15
CA GLN A 165 14.72 3.05 -10.38
C GLN A 165 14.67 2.61 -8.92
N GLN A 166 15.84 2.66 -8.26
CA GLN A 166 15.87 2.67 -6.80
C GLN A 166 15.44 4.05 -6.29
N ILE A 167 14.37 4.06 -5.51
CA ILE A 167 13.82 5.28 -4.90
C ILE A 167 14.19 5.26 -3.41
N SER A 168 14.77 6.34 -2.91
CA SER A 168 14.98 6.58 -1.48
C SER A 168 13.80 7.36 -0.90
N TRP A 169 13.60 7.27 0.41
CA TRP A 169 12.55 8.04 1.10
C TRP A 169 12.59 9.53 0.76
N ASP A 170 13.78 10.13 0.80
CA ASP A 170 13.99 11.56 0.51
C ASP A 170 13.59 11.93 -0.93
N LYS A 171 13.99 11.13 -1.92
CA LYS A 171 13.54 11.28 -3.31
C LYS A 171 12.02 11.25 -3.40
N ALA A 172 11.37 10.24 -2.83
CA ALA A 172 9.91 10.12 -2.88
C ALA A 172 9.21 11.33 -2.24
N LEU A 173 9.69 11.77 -1.07
CA LEU A 173 9.15 12.92 -0.36
C LEU A 173 9.31 14.23 -1.16
N ASN A 174 10.41 14.37 -1.91
CA ASN A 174 10.72 15.59 -2.67
C ASN A 174 10.27 15.56 -4.14
N SER A 175 9.67 14.45 -4.61
CA SER A 175 9.17 14.27 -5.97
C SER A 175 8.29 15.45 -6.42
N LYS A 176 8.41 15.80 -7.70
CA LYS A 176 7.59 16.84 -8.35
C LYS A 176 6.55 16.26 -9.31
N ASP A 177 6.41 14.94 -9.34
CA ASP A 177 5.39 14.27 -10.14
C ASP A 177 3.99 14.71 -9.69
N VAL A 178 3.17 15.16 -10.64
CA VAL A 178 1.79 15.58 -10.43
C VAL A 178 0.90 14.72 -11.30
N LEU A 179 0.19 13.79 -10.66
CA LEU A 179 -0.72 12.91 -11.38
C LEU A 179 -2.07 13.55 -11.67
N VAL A 180 -2.58 14.36 -10.74
CA VAL A 180 -3.90 14.97 -10.85
C VAL A 180 -3.80 16.17 -11.80
N PRO A 181 -4.46 16.14 -12.97
CA PRO A 181 -4.48 17.29 -13.87
C PRO A 181 -5.29 18.43 -13.27
N GLU A 182 -5.17 19.63 -13.84
CA GLU A 182 -6.02 20.75 -13.47
C GLU A 182 -7.50 20.44 -13.79
N ILE A 183 -8.37 20.51 -12.76
CA ILE A 183 -9.80 20.26 -12.89
C ILE A 183 -10.57 21.58 -12.69
N THR A 184 -11.19 22.07 -13.75
CA THR A 184 -11.97 23.32 -13.73
C THR A 184 -13.49 23.10 -13.60
N GLY A 185 -13.94 21.86 -13.70
CA GLY A 185 -15.36 21.48 -13.69
C GLY A 185 -15.61 20.01 -14.03
N TRP A 186 -16.86 19.57 -13.97
CA TRP A 186 -17.27 18.19 -14.25
C TRP A 186 -17.07 17.78 -15.71
N ASP A 187 -17.01 18.75 -16.63
CA ASP A 187 -16.79 18.59 -18.06
C ASP A 187 -15.31 18.73 -18.47
N THR A 188 -14.40 18.86 -17.49
CA THR A 188 -12.95 18.88 -17.74
C THR A 188 -12.54 17.65 -18.54
N LYS A 189 -11.96 17.88 -19.71
CA LYS A 189 -11.36 16.80 -20.51
C LYS A 189 -10.01 16.45 -19.89
N VAL A 190 -9.86 15.19 -19.51
CA VAL A 190 -8.60 14.64 -18.98
C VAL A 190 -8.02 13.70 -20.01
N ASP A 191 -6.81 14.01 -20.47
CA ASP A 191 -6.02 13.09 -21.28
C ASP A 191 -5.34 12.08 -20.37
N VAL A 192 -5.58 10.80 -20.64
CA VAL A 192 -5.02 9.71 -19.84
C VAL A 192 -3.55 9.55 -20.21
N ALA A 193 -2.66 9.75 -19.24
CA ALA A 193 -1.24 9.50 -19.43
C ALA A 193 -0.98 8.05 -19.90
N PRO A 194 0.01 7.81 -20.77
CA PRO A 194 0.36 6.45 -21.15
C PRO A 194 0.74 5.62 -19.92
N MET A 195 0.54 4.31 -20.02
CA MET A 195 0.99 3.39 -18.98
C MET A 195 2.51 3.49 -18.83
N ALA A 196 2.98 3.62 -17.58
CA ALA A 196 4.40 3.71 -17.28
C ALA A 196 5.19 2.52 -17.87
N GLN A 197 6.38 2.80 -18.39
CA GLN A 197 7.32 1.80 -18.90
C GLN A 197 8.60 1.87 -18.04
N PRO A 198 8.88 0.86 -17.19
CA PRO A 198 10.09 0.84 -16.37
C PRO A 198 11.36 1.00 -17.24
N GLY A 199 12.30 1.83 -16.80
CA GLY A 199 13.50 2.19 -17.56
C GLY A 199 13.30 3.28 -18.62
N THR A 200 12.06 3.68 -18.90
CA THR A 200 11.74 4.78 -19.83
C THR A 200 11.00 5.92 -19.13
N THR A 201 10.05 5.62 -18.24
CA THR A 201 9.35 6.63 -17.43
C THR A 201 10.37 7.34 -16.53
N PRO A 202 10.51 8.67 -16.65
CA PRO A 202 11.42 9.41 -15.78
C PRO A 202 10.85 9.49 -14.36
N PHE A 203 11.76 9.54 -13.38
CA PHE A 203 11.43 10.01 -12.04
C PHE A 203 11.44 11.54 -12.06
N ILE A 204 10.41 12.17 -11.48
CA ILE A 204 10.20 13.63 -11.46
C ILE A 204 10.13 14.13 -10.03
#